data_AF-A0A951VRK3-F1
#
_entry.id   AF-A0A951VRK3-F1
#
_cell.length_a   1.000
_cell.length_b   1.000
_cell.length_c   1.000
_cell.angle_alpha   90.00
_cell.angle_beta   90.00
_cell.angle_gamma   90.00
#
_symmetry.space_group_name_H-M   'P 1'
#
loop_
_entity.id
_entity.type
_entity.pdbx_description
1 polymer ?
#
loop_
_entity_poly.entity_id
_entity_poly.type
_entity_poly.pdbx_seq_one_letter_code
_entity_poly.pdbx_strand_id
1 'polypeptide(L)' 'MAEYCQGCSTKVFGDDLEELAGMISPALFSEGYGLFTVCEGCGPVVVDHNGRRVEVANLNG' A
#
# COMPACT_ATOMS: atom_id res chain seq x y z
N MET A 1 4.39 -10.87 -11.13
CA MET A 1 2.96 -10.51 -11.22
C MET A 1 2.91 -9.03 -10.91
N ALA A 2 2.14 -8.23 -11.66
CA ALA A 2 2.01 -6.81 -11.35
C ALA A 2 1.45 -6.66 -9.93
N GLU A 3 1.98 -5.73 -9.15
CA GLU A 3 1.45 -5.38 -7.83
C GLU A 3 0.90 -3.96 -7.90
N TYR A 4 -0.41 -3.82 -7.71
CA TYR A 4 -1.06 -2.53 -7.60
C TYR A 4 -1.40 -2.20 -6.14
N CYS A 5 -1.24 -0.93 -5.76
CA CYS A 5 -1.88 -0.45 -4.53
C CYS A 5 -3.40 -0.53 -4.66
N GLN A 6 -4.12 -0.58 -3.55
CA GLN A 6 -5.59 -0.70 -3.52
C GLN A 6 -6.25 0.25 -4.54
N GLY A 7 -5.87 1.52 -4.53
CA GLY A 7 -6.46 2.51 -5.44
C GLY A 7 -6.19 2.25 -6.93
N CYS A 8 -5.03 1.68 -7.28
CA CYS A 8 -4.74 1.28 -8.66
C CYS A 8 -5.44 -0.04 -9.02
N SER A 9 -5.51 -0.99 -8.10
CA SER A 9 -6.22 -2.25 -8.29
C SER A 9 -7.69 -1.97 -8.63
N THR A 10 -8.37 -1.17 -7.81
CA THR A 10 -9.76 -0.75 -8.06
C THR A 10 -9.91 0.03 -9.36
N LYS A 11 -8.95 0.90 -9.72
CA LYS A 11 -9.01 1.67 -10.96
C LYS A 11 -8.86 0.80 -12.21
N VAL A 12 -8.03 -0.24 -12.16
CA VAL A 12 -7.71 -1.09 -13.32
C VAL A 12 -8.70 -2.25 -13.44
N PHE A 13 -9.04 -2.90 -12.33
CA PHE A 13 -9.83 -4.13 -12.31
C PHE A 13 -11.29 -3.92 -11.86
N GLY A 14 -11.61 -2.74 -11.32
CA GLY A 14 -12.93 -2.46 -10.74
C GLY A 14 -13.11 -3.02 -9.33
N ASP A 15 -12.10 -3.70 -8.77
CA ASP A 15 -12.11 -4.28 -7.43
C ASP A 15 -10.71 -4.19 -6.79
N ASP A 16 -10.64 -4.29 -5.47
CA ASP A 16 -9.37 -4.42 -4.76
C ASP A 16 -8.93 -5.89 -4.72
N LEU A 17 -7.91 -6.23 -5.51
CA LEU A 17 -7.35 -7.59 -5.53
C LEU A 17 -6.40 -7.87 -4.36
N GLU A 18 -6.25 -6.91 -3.43
CA GLU A 18 -5.48 -7.05 -2.19
C GLU A 18 -3.99 -7.38 -2.42
N GLU A 19 -3.45 -7.01 -3.59
CA GLU A 19 -2.09 -7.36 -4.04
C GLU A 19 -0.99 -6.89 -3.08
N LEU A 20 -1.17 -5.73 -2.46
CA LEU A 20 -0.26 -5.16 -1.47
C LEU A 20 -0.79 -5.21 -0.03
N ALA A 21 -1.96 -5.82 0.21
CA ALA A 21 -2.52 -5.97 1.54
C ALA A 21 -1.79 -7.05 2.34
N GLY A 22 -1.70 -6.88 3.66
CA GLY A 22 -1.05 -7.85 4.56
C GLY A 22 0.48 -7.93 4.49
N MET A 23 1.11 -7.19 3.56
CA MET A 23 2.57 -7.18 3.38
C MET A 23 3.31 -6.42 4.49
N ILE A 24 2.59 -5.60 5.27
CA ILE A 24 3.02 -5.06 6.55
C ILE A 24 1.93 -5.35 7.59
N SER A 25 2.33 -5.71 8.81
CA SER A 25 1.36 -5.98 9.86
C SER A 25 0.72 -4.68 10.37
N PRO A 26 -0.54 -4.72 10.83
CA PRO A 26 -1.17 -3.57 11.49
C PRO A 26 -0.36 -3.06 12.70
N ALA A 27 0.34 -3.96 13.41
CA ALA A 27 1.19 -3.61 14.55
C ALA A 27 2.39 -2.76 14.13
N LEU A 28 3.14 -3.18 13.11
CA LEU A 28 4.25 -2.37 12.57
C LEU A 28 3.75 -1.06 11.99
N PHE A 29 2.60 -1.08 11.31
CA PHE A 29 2.00 0.14 10.80
C PHE A 29 1.64 1.13 11.93
N SER A 30 1.12 0.62 13.05
CA SER A 30 0.80 1.45 14.22
C SER A 30 2.03 2.03 14.93
N GLU A 31 3.20 1.40 14.76
CA GLU A 31 4.49 1.92 15.24
C GLU A 31 5.09 2.99 14.30
N GLY A 32 4.38 3.36 13.23
CA GLY A 32 4.82 4.38 12.27
C GLY A 32 5.62 3.82 11.10
N TYR A 33 5.69 2.50 10.93
CA TYR A 33 6.31 1.90 9.75
C TYR A 33 5.32 1.84 8.58
N GLY A 34 5.80 2.06 7.36
CA GLY A 34 5.04 1.78 6.15
C GLY A 34 5.84 0.84 5.25
N LEU A 35 5.16 0.12 4.36
CA LEU A 35 5.85 -0.71 3.38
C LEU A 35 6.22 0.12 2.16
N PHE A 36 7.51 0.35 1.95
CA PHE A 36 8.01 0.91 0.70
C PHE A 36 8.03 -0.18 -0.38
N THR A 37 7.31 0.06 -1.48
CA THR A 37 7.20 -0.87 -2.60
C THR A 37 6.96 -0.13 -3.92
N VAL A 38 6.93 -0.86 -5.04
CA VAL A 38 6.63 -0.31 -6.37
C VAL A 38 5.22 -0.72 -6.78
N CYS A 39 4.37 0.27 -7.05
CA CYS A 39 3.05 0.06 -7.66
C CYS A 39 3.16 0.28 -9.17
N GLU A 40 2.71 -0.68 -9.98
CA GLU A 40 2.77 -0.59 -11.45
C GLU A 40 1.94 0.57 -12.05
N GLY A 41 1.00 1.13 -11.28
CA GLY A 41 0.22 2.30 -11.68
C GLY A 41 0.73 3.64 -11.15
N CYS A 42 1.52 3.65 -10.08
CA CYS A 42 1.96 4.87 -9.38
C CYS A 42 3.47 5.08 -9.37
N GLY A 43 4.25 4.03 -9.66
CA GLY A 43 5.68 3.99 -9.36
C GLY A 43 5.95 3.70 -7.87
N PRO A 44 7.07 4.18 -7.32
CA PRO A 44 7.43 3.97 -5.92
C PRO A 44 6.42 4.60 -4.96
N VAL A 45 5.96 3.82 -3.98
CA VAL A 45 4.95 4.23 -3.00
C VAL A 45 5.27 3.66 -1.62
N VAL A 46 4.67 4.25 -0.59
CA VAL A 46 4.54 3.61 0.72
C VAL A 46 3.09 3.25 0.95
N VAL A 47 2.82 2.05 1.46
CA VAL A 47 1.47 1.56 1.72
C VAL A 47 1.25 1.13 3.17
N ASP A 48 0.00 1.18 3.62
CA ASP A 48 -0.47 0.62 4.89
C ASP A 48 -0.71 -0.91 4.80
N HIS A 49 -1.16 -1.50 5.91
CA HIS A 49 -1.49 -2.93 6.00
C HIS A 49 -2.66 -3.38 5.09
N ASN A 50 -3.43 -2.44 4.53
CA ASN A 50 -4.50 -2.70 3.56
C ASN A 50 -4.06 -2.42 2.11
N GLY A 51 -2.77 -2.17 1.85
CA GLY A 51 -2.28 -1.82 0.52
C GLY A 51 -2.68 -0.41 0.06
N ARG A 52 -3.17 0.45 0.96
CA ARG A 52 -3.49 1.86 0.67
C ARG A 52 -2.23 2.70 0.68
N ARG A 53 -2.08 3.57 -0.31
CA ARG A 53 -0.98 4.54 -0.33
C ARG A 53 -1.11 5.51 0.84
N VAL A 54 0.02 5.78 1.48
CA VAL A 54 0.15 6.74 2.58
C VAL A 54 1.31 7.69 2.31
N GLU A 55 1.18 8.93 2.76
CA GLU A 55 2.30 9.87 2.69
C GLU A 55 3.31 9.55 3.79
N VAL A 56 4.60 9.69 3.47
CA VAL A 56 5.69 9.43 4.43
C VAL A 56 5.66 10.38 5.62
N ALA A 57 5.12 11.59 5.45
CA ALA A 57 4.89 12.53 6.56
C ALA A 57 3.85 12.03 7.58
N ASN A 58 3.00 11.08 7.20
CA ASN A 58 1.98 10.46 8.06
C ASN A 58 2.48 9.17 8.74
N LEU A 59 3.76 8.83 8.53
CA LEU A 59 4.43 7.67 9.12
C LEU A 59 5.36 8.14 10.22
N ASN A 60 4.75 8.55 11.34
CA ASN A 60 5.26 8.69 12.71
C ASN A 60 4.15 9.36 13.56
N GLY A 61 3.93 8.87 14.78
CA GLY A 61 3.06 9.53 15.77
C GLY A 61 3.60 10.88 16.23
#